data_AF-A0A846CD16-F1
#
_entry.id   AF-A0A846CD16-F1
#
_cell.length_a   1.000
_cell.length_b   1.000
_cell.length_c   1.000
_cell.angle_alpha   90.00
_cell.angle_beta   90.00
_cell.angle_gamma   90.00
#
_symmetry.space_group_name_H-M   'P 1'
#
loop_
_entity.id
_entity.type
_entity.pdbx_description
1 polymer ?
#
loop_
_entity_poly.entity_id
_entity_poly.type
_entity_poly.pdbx_seq_one_letter_code
_entity_poly.pdbx_strand_id
1 'polypeptide(L)' 'GGRSASYKISVQSNGNLLIGAAYTKQMDLQPGDEFEISLGRKHIHLRQVEAEAEEEEEEEEEEEAVSAGTF' A
#
# COMPACT_ATOMS: atom_id res chain seq x y z
N GLY A 1 -20.41 -15.12 -16.88
CA GLY A 1 -20.86 -14.54 -15.60
C GLY A 1 -19.63 -14.38 -14.73
N GLY A 2 -19.04 -13.20 -14.59
CA GLY A 2 -19.70 -11.95 -14.19
C GLY A 2 -19.52 -11.66 -12.69
N ARG A 3 -18.61 -12.37 -12.00
CA ARG A 3 -18.16 -11.99 -10.65
C ARG A 3 -17.06 -10.95 -10.81
N SER A 4 -17.46 -9.71 -11.02
CA SER A 4 -16.62 -8.56 -10.74
C SER A 4 -16.11 -8.70 -9.31
N ALA A 5 -14.79 -8.68 -9.13
CA ALA A 5 -14.17 -8.63 -7.82
C ALA A 5 -14.76 -7.41 -7.11
N SER A 6 -15.75 -7.65 -6.26
CA SER A 6 -16.34 -6.59 -5.47
C SER A 6 -15.31 -6.33 -4.40
N TYR A 7 -14.66 -5.16 -4.44
CA TYR A 7 -13.69 -4.64 -3.45
C TYR A 7 -14.34 -4.42 -2.06
N LYS A 8 -15.20 -5.34 -1.65
CA LYS A 8 -16.00 -5.34 -0.43
C LYS A 8 -15.71 -6.65 0.30
N ILE A 9 -15.16 -6.53 1.48
CA ILE A 9 -14.98 -7.63 2.41
C ILE A 9 -15.82 -7.35 3.66
N SER A 10 -16.38 -8.40 4.25
CA SER A 10 -17.08 -8.32 5.53
C SER A 10 -16.14 -8.78 6.65
N VAL A 11 -16.27 -8.16 7.81
CA VAL A 11 -15.58 -8.62 9.02
C VAL A 11 -16.06 -10.03 9.37
N GLN A 12 -15.12 -10.93 9.63
CA GLN A 12 -15.43 -12.31 10.01
C GLN A 12 -16.01 -12.37 11.44
N SER A 13 -16.62 -13.50 11.82
CA SER A 13 -17.20 -13.68 13.16
C SER A 13 -16.17 -13.59 14.29
N ASN A 14 -14.89 -13.79 14.00
CA ASN A 14 -13.76 -13.63 14.91
C ASN A 14 -13.25 -12.18 15.02
N GLY A 15 -13.82 -11.23 14.26
CA GLY A 15 -13.41 -9.83 14.25
C GLY A 15 -12.30 -9.48 13.27
N ASN A 16 -11.79 -10.44 12.48
CA ASN A 16 -10.67 -10.21 11.57
C ASN A 16 -11.13 -9.75 10.18
N LEU A 17 -10.30 -8.91 9.55
CA LEU A 17 -10.38 -8.55 8.13
C LEU A 17 -9.34 -9.38 7.38
N LEU A 18 -9.78 -10.16 6.40
CA LEU A 18 -8.90 -10.97 5.56
C LEU A 18 -8.84 -10.36 4.16
N ILE A 19 -7.65 -10.00 3.70
CA ILE A 19 -7.41 -9.58 2.32
C ILE A 19 -7.23 -10.84 1.47
N GLY A 20 -8.10 -11.00 0.48
CA GLY A 20 -7.99 -12.13 -0.46
C GLY A 20 -6.79 -11.97 -1.40
N ALA A 21 -6.19 -13.09 -1.79
CA ALA A 21 -5.04 -13.13 -2.70
C ALA A 21 -5.28 -12.47 -4.07
N ALA A 22 -6.53 -12.22 -4.45
CA ALA A 22 -6.83 -11.49 -5.68
C ALA A 22 -6.34 -10.04 -5.62
N TYR A 23 -6.42 -9.38 -4.45
CA TYR A 23 -5.99 -8.00 -4.28
C TYR A 23 -4.47 -7.91 -4.14
N THR A 24 -3.88 -8.80 -3.34
CA THR A 24 -2.42 -8.83 -3.16
C THR A 24 -1.71 -9.14 -4.47
N LYS A 25 -2.28 -9.99 -5.33
CA LYS A 25 -1.76 -10.24 -6.69
C LYS A 25 -1.95 -9.07 -7.66
N GLN A 26 -2.96 -8.24 -7.47
CA GLN A 26 -3.14 -7.03 -8.29
C GLN A 26 -2.20 -5.90 -7.87
N MET A 27 -1.73 -5.96 -6.61
CA MET A 27 -0.73 -5.06 -6.03
C MET A 27 0.68 -5.68 -6.06
N ASP A 28 0.85 -6.85 -6.69
CA ASP A 28 2.11 -7.60 -6.80
C ASP A 28 2.87 -7.86 -5.48
N LEU A 29 2.13 -7.88 -4.35
CA LEU A 29 2.70 -8.06 -3.02
C LEU A 29 3.32 -9.45 -2.84
N GLN A 30 4.49 -9.48 -2.19
CA GLN A 30 5.23 -10.70 -1.91
C GLN A 30 5.00 -11.19 -0.47
N PRO A 31 5.23 -12.48 -0.19
CA PRO A 31 5.24 -12.98 1.18
C PRO A 31 6.45 -12.41 1.92
N GLY A 32 6.22 -11.47 2.82
CA GLY A 32 7.28 -10.77 3.55
C GLY A 32 6.95 -9.29 3.72
N ASP A 33 6.18 -8.74 2.79
CA ASP A 33 5.80 -7.34 2.78
C ASP A 33 5.06 -6.96 4.07
N GLU A 34 5.57 -5.92 4.72
CA GLU A 34 5.00 -5.38 5.94
C GLU A 34 4.15 -4.15 5.65
N PHE A 35 3.02 -4.07 6.37
CA PHE A 35 2.13 -2.93 6.30
C PHE A 35 1.95 -2.31 7.67
N GLU A 36 2.16 -1.00 7.76
CA GLU A 36 1.77 -0.23 8.92
C GLU A 36 0.25 0.05 8.88
N ILE A 37 -0.41 -0.21 10.01
CA ILE A 37 -1.85 0.01 10.16
C ILE A 37 -2.08 1.34 10.90
N SER A 38 -2.57 2.33 10.18
CA SER A 38 -2.99 3.61 10.74
C SER A 38 -4.51 3.69 10.87
N LEU A 39 -5.00 3.88 12.10
CA LEU A 39 -6.42 4.01 12.38
C LEU A 39 -6.87 5.47 12.28
N GLY A 40 -7.71 5.77 11.29
CA GLY A 40 -8.45 7.02 11.20
C GLY A 40 -9.78 6.97 11.95
N ARG A 41 -10.53 8.08 11.94
CA ARG A 41 -11.83 8.18 12.63
C ARG A 41 -12.92 7.23 12.09
N LYS A 42 -12.84 6.84 10.81
CA LYS A 42 -13.81 5.95 10.12
C LYS A 42 -13.16 5.00 9.10
N HIS A 43 -11.85 5.08 8.89
CA HIS A 43 -11.13 4.33 7.87
C HIS A 43 -9.85 3.74 8.47
N ILE A 44 -9.45 2.59 7.95
CA ILE A 44 -8.15 1.99 8.22
C ILE A 44 -7.27 2.30 7.03
N HIS A 45 -6.12 2.89 7.27
CA HIS A 45 -5.07 3.08 6.28
C HIS A 45 -4.03 1.99 6.47
N LEU A 46 -3.65 1.35 5.37
CA LEU A 46 -2.54 0.43 5.30
C LEU A 46 -1.47 1.11 4.46
N ARG A 47 -0.27 1.32 5.02
CA ARG A 47 0.91 1.81 4.29
C ARG A 47 1.94 0.70 4.21
N GLN A 48 2.52 0.49 3.04
CA GLN A 48 3.61 -0.47 2.88
C GLN A 48 4.88 0.14 3.43
N VAL A 49 5.57 -0.58 4.32
CA VAL A 49 6.77 -0.07 5.01
C VAL A 49 8.01 -0.10 4.09
N GLU A 50 8.06 -1.02 3.13
CA GLU A 50 9.21 -1.16 2.22
C GLU A 50 9.22 -0.13 1.07
N ALA A 51 8.08 0.47 0.73
CA ALA A 51 8.00 1.49 -0.32
C ALA A 51 8.54 2.86 0.11
N GLU A 52 8.58 3.14 1.42
CA GLU A 52 9.13 4.41 1.94
C GLU A 52 10.66 4.48 1.71
N ALA A 53 11.35 3.35 1.62
CA ALA A 53 12.78 3.35 1.32
C ALA A 53 13.10 3.71 -0.14
N GLU A 54 12.19 3.47 -1.08
CA GLU A 54 12.40 3.78 -2.51
C GLU A 54 11.79 5.15 -2.90
N GLU A 55 10.65 5.54 -2.31
CA GLU A 55 10.04 6.85 -2.58
C GLU A 55 10.78 8.03 -1.90
N GLU A 56 11.38 7.84 -0.71
CA GLU A 56 12.23 8.88 -0.09
C GLU A 56 13.55 9.08 -0.85
N GLU A 57 14.12 8.03 -1.46
CA GLU A 57 15.31 8.14 -2.30
C GLU A 57 15.01 8.88 -3.63
N GLU A 58 13.85 8.66 -4.25
CA GLU A 58 13.44 9.39 -5.47
C GLU A 58 13.14 10.87 -5.21
N GLU A 59 12.48 11.22 -4.09
CA GLU A 59 12.22 12.62 -3.73
C GLU A 59 13.52 13.38 -3.36
N GLU A 60 14.47 12.74 -2.69
CA GLU A 60 15.79 13.34 -2.39
C GLU A 60 16.65 13.54 -3.65
N GLU A 61 16.64 12.59 -4.61
CA GLU A 61 17.34 12.75 -5.90
C GLU A 61 16.72 13.84 -6.78
N GLU A 62 15.38 13.97 -6.81
CA GLU A 62 14.71 15.05 -7.55
C GLU A 62 14.98 16.42 -6.94
N GLU A 63 14.99 16.55 -5.60
CA GLU A 63 15.35 17.79 -4.91
C GLU A 63 16.85 18.16 -5.10
N GLU A 64 17.75 17.18 -5.12
CA GLU A 64 19.17 17.43 -5.42
C GLU A 64 19.34 17.88 -6.89
N ALA A 65 18.65 17.25 -7.84
CA ALA A 65 18.71 17.60 -9.26
C ALA A 65 18.17 19.01 -9.57
N VAL A 66 17.10 19.45 -8.90
CA VAL A 66 16.58 20.83 -9.05
C VAL A 66 17.49 21.86 -8.37
N SER A 67 18.20 21.48 -7.31
CA SER A 67 19.15 22.36 -6.61
C SER A 67 20.51 22.46 -7.34
N ALA A 68 20.92 21.41 -8.06
CA ALA A 68 22.18 21.32 -8.81
C ALA A 68 22.20 22.16 -10.10
N GLY A 69 21.07 22.76 -10.50
CA GLY A 69 21.03 23.79 -11.55
C GLY A 69 21.59 23.31 -12.88
N THR A 70 20.81 22.52 -13.63
CA THR A 70 21.07 22.32 -15.06
C THR A 70 20.89 23.64 -15.80
N PHE A 71 22.01 24.24 -16.19
CA PHE A 71 22.11 25.23 -17.26
C PHE A 71 22.04 24.56 -18.63
#